data_AF-A0A9P3CAJ8-F1
#
_entry.id   AF-A0A9P3CAJ8-F1
#
_cell.length_a   1.000
_cell.length_b   1.000
_cell.length_c   1.000
_cell.angle_alpha   90.00
_cell.angle_beta   90.00
_cell.angle_gamma   90.00
#
_symmetry.space_group_name_H-M   'P 1'
#
loop_
_entity.id
_entity.type
_entity.pdbx_description
1 polymer ?
#
loop_
_entity_poly.entity_id
_entity_poly.type
_entity_poly.pdbx_seq_one_letter_code
_entity_poly.pdbx_strand_id
1 'polypeptide(L)'
;MAQPLAGYWTLPIIASYLTEINPANDPYQERIDQLWLNILTHYFPLRDDLGTEREAHVEPGRMFAVNVAVTNIRQNHMHKVIVVEAKAFPHNTDNGWFNRYPWTEVEGELKFYMEKIRQNFGNVQTMYGIAAVGDMVRFYRMNSQNNPGHALTPFTSAGQLLNVHTDAVTIHAILTTMSAQIRAGINTY
;
A
#
# COMPACT_ATOMS: atom_id res chain seq x y z
N MET A 1 -15.68 -2.96 -15.64
CA MET A 1 -16.63 -3.18 -14.52
C MET A 1 -16.37 -2.12 -13.46
N ALA A 2 -17.40 -1.63 -12.76
CA ALA A 2 -17.27 -0.58 -11.74
C ALA A 2 -16.38 -1.03 -10.56
N GLN A 3 -15.87 -0.05 -9.82
CA GLN A 3 -15.13 -0.26 -8.56
C GLN A 3 -15.94 -1.11 -7.58
N PRO A 4 -15.29 -1.87 -6.68
CA PRO A 4 -16.04 -2.66 -5.71
C PRO A 4 -16.97 -1.76 -4.90
N LEU A 5 -18.28 -2.05 -4.93
CA LEU A 5 -19.28 -1.34 -4.14
C LEU A 5 -19.22 -1.74 -2.66
N ALA A 6 -18.73 -2.94 -2.38
CA ALA A 6 -18.60 -3.47 -1.04
C ALA A 6 -17.18 -3.25 -0.50
N GLY A 7 -17.10 -2.77 0.73
CA GLY A 7 -15.84 -2.63 1.47
C GLY A 7 -15.16 -3.97 1.73
N TYR A 8 -13.83 -3.95 1.84
CA TYR A 8 -13.02 -5.17 2.00
C TYR A 8 -13.41 -6.00 3.23
N TRP A 9 -13.88 -5.36 4.29
CA TRP A 9 -14.27 -6.00 5.55
C TRP A 9 -15.51 -6.89 5.41
N THR A 10 -16.25 -6.76 4.30
CA THR A 10 -17.40 -7.61 3.99
C THR A 10 -17.02 -8.95 3.37
N LEU A 11 -15.75 -9.10 2.94
CA LEU A 11 -15.27 -10.33 2.31
C LEU A 11 -14.84 -11.34 3.38
N PRO A 12 -15.40 -12.57 3.40
CA PRO A 12 -15.09 -13.56 4.43
C PRO A 12 -13.61 -13.88 4.57
N ILE A 13 -12.88 -13.97 3.45
CA ILE A 13 -11.43 -14.25 3.48
C ILE A 13 -10.65 -13.11 4.14
N ILE A 14 -11.01 -11.86 3.88
CA ILE A 14 -10.35 -10.69 4.48
C ILE A 14 -10.73 -10.59 5.96
N ALA A 15 -11.99 -10.88 6.32
CA ALA A 15 -12.40 -10.96 7.72
C ALA A 15 -11.56 -11.97 8.51
N SER A 16 -11.25 -13.14 7.94
CA SER A 16 -10.34 -14.12 8.58
C SER A 16 -8.95 -13.54 8.82
N TYR A 17 -8.35 -12.85 7.84
CA TYR A 17 -7.06 -12.18 8.04
C TYR A 17 -7.14 -11.08 9.11
N LEU A 18 -8.21 -10.30 9.13
CA LEU A 18 -8.41 -9.28 10.17
C LEU A 18 -8.45 -9.90 11.57
N THR A 19 -9.06 -11.08 11.75
CA THR A 19 -9.01 -11.76 13.07
C THR A 19 -7.60 -12.19 13.46
N GLU A 20 -6.74 -12.53 12.51
CA GLU A 20 -5.34 -12.90 12.76
C GLU A 20 -4.46 -11.67 13.04
N ILE A 21 -4.71 -10.54 12.36
CA ILE A 21 -3.96 -9.28 12.54
C ILE A 21 -4.41 -8.57 13.83
N ASN A 22 -3.93 -9.11 14.94
CA ASN A 22 -4.14 -8.59 16.29
C ASN A 22 -2.84 -8.74 17.09
N PRO A 23 -2.44 -7.73 17.90
CA PRO A 23 -1.25 -7.83 18.76
C PRO A 23 -1.19 -9.08 19.63
N ALA A 24 -2.34 -9.55 20.13
CA ALA A 24 -2.44 -10.72 21.00
C ALA A 24 -2.08 -12.04 20.30
N ASN A 25 -2.13 -12.07 18.97
CA ASN A 25 -1.79 -13.24 18.17
C ASN A 25 -0.31 -13.26 17.72
N ASP A 26 0.43 -12.18 17.96
CA ASP A 26 1.81 -11.98 17.49
C ASP A 26 2.04 -12.38 16.01
N PRO A 27 1.27 -11.81 15.06
CA PRO A 27 1.33 -12.26 13.68
C PRO A 27 2.64 -11.84 13.02
N TYR A 28 3.29 -12.79 12.35
CA TYR A 28 4.44 -12.52 11.49
C TYR A 28 4.07 -11.56 10.34
N GLN A 29 5.06 -10.80 9.85
CA GLN A 29 4.91 -9.85 8.75
C GLN A 29 4.23 -10.45 7.52
N GLU A 30 4.47 -11.73 7.21
CA GLU A 30 3.81 -12.42 6.09
C GLU A 30 2.28 -12.35 6.18
N ARG A 31 1.67 -12.42 7.36
CA ARG A 31 0.21 -12.31 7.49
C ARG A 31 -0.30 -10.93 7.12
N ILE A 32 0.49 -9.89 7.39
CA ILE A 32 0.20 -8.50 7.03
C ILE A 32 0.39 -8.30 5.52
N ASP A 33 1.45 -8.87 4.94
CA ASP A 33 1.63 -8.91 3.48
C ASP A 33 0.41 -9.52 2.79
N GLN A 34 -0.06 -10.67 3.30
CA GLN A 34 -1.19 -11.39 2.73
C GLN A 34 -2.51 -10.64 2.90
N LEU A 35 -2.72 -9.95 4.03
CA LEU A 35 -3.87 -9.06 4.19
C LEU A 35 -3.87 -7.98 3.10
N TRP A 36 -2.75 -7.28 2.90
CA TRP A 36 -2.64 -6.23 1.90
C TRP A 36 -2.73 -6.76 0.47
N LEU A 37 -2.17 -7.93 0.17
CA LEU A 37 -2.33 -8.60 -1.12
C LEU A 37 -3.81 -8.84 -1.45
N ASN A 38 -4.57 -9.37 -0.49
CA ASN A 38 -6.00 -9.66 -0.69
C ASN A 38 -6.85 -8.39 -0.77
N ILE A 39 -6.57 -7.39 0.08
CA ILE A 39 -7.22 -6.07 0.01
C ILE A 39 -6.96 -5.46 -1.37
N LEU A 40 -5.70 -5.37 -1.81
CA LEU A 40 -5.36 -4.76 -3.09
C LEU A 40 -5.93 -5.54 -4.27
N THR A 41 -5.94 -6.87 -4.23
CA THR A 41 -6.55 -7.70 -5.28
C THR A 41 -8.06 -7.40 -5.45
N HIS A 42 -8.76 -7.08 -4.36
CA HIS A 42 -10.17 -6.68 -4.41
C HIS A 42 -10.40 -5.33 -5.14
N TYR A 43 -9.52 -4.34 -4.93
CA TYR A 43 -9.63 -3.01 -5.56
C TYR A 43 -8.95 -2.92 -6.94
N PHE A 44 -7.95 -3.76 -7.17
CA PHE A 44 -7.07 -3.83 -8.34
C PHE A 44 -7.00 -5.26 -8.91
N PRO A 45 -8.15 -5.85 -9.29
CA PRO A 45 -8.19 -7.18 -9.88
C PRO A 45 -7.41 -7.22 -11.20
N LEU A 46 -6.93 -8.41 -11.59
CA LEU A 46 -6.18 -8.68 -12.83
C LEU A 46 -7.04 -8.43 -14.09
N ARG A 47 -7.17 -7.15 -14.45
CA ARG A 47 -7.93 -6.63 -15.61
C ARG A 47 -7.65 -5.14 -15.75
N ASP A 48 -8.09 -4.55 -16.86
CA ASP A 48 -7.92 -3.12 -17.15
C ASP A 48 -6.44 -2.70 -17.01
N ASP A 49 -5.57 -3.56 -17.54
CA ASP A 49 -4.11 -3.43 -17.49
C ASP A 49 -3.49 -3.36 -16.10
N LEU A 50 -4.19 -3.81 -15.05
CA LEU A 50 -3.71 -3.84 -13.67
C LEU A 50 -3.35 -5.26 -13.23
N GLY A 51 -2.36 -5.36 -12.34
CA GLY A 51 -2.02 -6.58 -11.62
C GLY A 51 -1.62 -6.27 -10.18
N THR A 52 -1.84 -7.22 -9.26
CA THR A 52 -1.34 -7.15 -7.88
C THR A 52 -0.31 -8.25 -7.69
N GLU A 53 0.84 -7.91 -7.11
CA GLU A 53 1.97 -8.82 -6.94
C GLU A 53 2.53 -8.75 -5.51
N ARG A 54 3.01 -9.88 -4.99
CA ARG A 54 3.83 -9.96 -3.78
C ARG A 54 5.26 -10.24 -4.22
N GLU A 55 6.24 -9.48 -3.72
CA GLU A 55 7.63 -9.72 -4.08
C GLU A 55 8.36 -10.49 -2.98
N ALA A 56 8.79 -11.71 -3.31
CA ALA A 56 9.63 -12.48 -2.41
C ALA A 56 11.08 -11.96 -2.48
N HIS A 57 11.75 -11.89 -1.32
CA HIS A 57 13.13 -11.41 -1.15
C HIS A 57 14.22 -12.41 -1.60
N VAL A 58 13.87 -13.49 -2.30
CA VAL A 58 14.72 -14.71 -2.36
C VAL A 58 15.73 -14.75 -3.51
N GLU A 59 15.82 -13.75 -4.39
CA GLU A 59 16.74 -13.81 -5.53
C GLU A 59 18.03 -13.00 -5.31
N PRO A 60 19.22 -13.65 -5.33
CA PRO A 60 20.49 -12.97 -5.46
C PRO A 60 20.50 -12.19 -6.78
N GLY A 61 20.48 -10.86 -6.71
CA GLY A 61 20.49 -9.97 -7.87
C GLY A 61 19.33 -8.99 -7.96
N ARG A 62 18.24 -9.18 -7.18
CA ARG A 62 17.25 -8.11 -6.99
C ARG A 62 17.86 -7.00 -6.16
N MET A 63 17.88 -5.78 -6.72
CA MET A 63 18.44 -4.61 -6.04
C MET A 63 17.54 -4.09 -4.90
N PHE A 64 16.25 -4.47 -4.90
CA PHE A 64 15.26 -4.20 -3.84
C PHE A 64 13.98 -5.01 -4.12
N ALA A 65 13.18 -5.28 -3.09
CA ALA A 65 11.86 -5.93 -3.20
C ALA A 65 10.88 -5.27 -2.22
N VAL A 66 9.64 -5.03 -2.66
CA VAL A 66 8.58 -4.47 -1.81
C VAL A 66 7.64 -5.56 -1.32
N ASN A 67 6.94 -5.36 -0.20
CA ASN A 67 6.03 -6.40 0.32
C ASN A 67 4.94 -6.76 -0.70
N VAL A 68 4.20 -5.75 -1.17
CA VAL A 68 3.12 -5.88 -2.14
C VAL A 68 3.14 -4.68 -3.07
N ALA A 69 2.86 -4.89 -4.35
CA ALA A 69 2.71 -3.83 -5.33
C ALA A 69 1.47 -4.02 -6.20
N VAL A 70 0.94 -2.91 -6.71
CA VAL A 70 0.04 -2.89 -7.86
C VAL A 70 0.81 -2.40 -9.07
N THR A 71 0.78 -3.18 -10.15
CA THR A 71 1.35 -2.84 -11.44
C THR A 71 0.26 -2.39 -12.41
N ASN A 72 0.63 -1.52 -13.35
CA ASN A 72 -0.20 -1.19 -14.49
C ASN A 72 0.59 -1.12 -15.80
N ILE A 73 -0.11 -1.16 -16.93
CA ILE A 73 0.47 -0.77 -18.23
C ILE A 73 0.24 0.72 -18.48
N ARG A 74 1.33 1.45 -18.71
CA ARG A 74 1.33 2.85 -19.18
C ARG A 74 2.34 2.98 -20.30
N GLN A 75 2.00 3.76 -21.33
CA GLN A 75 2.90 3.98 -22.47
C GLN A 75 3.46 2.65 -23.04
N ASN A 76 2.63 1.60 -23.07
CA ASN A 76 2.97 0.24 -23.52
C ASN A 76 4.07 -0.49 -22.71
N HIS A 77 4.36 -0.04 -21.49
CA HIS A 77 5.32 -0.65 -20.58
C HIS A 77 4.69 -0.91 -19.21
N MET A 78 5.26 -1.85 -18.46
CA MET A 78 4.83 -2.17 -17.11
C MET A 78 5.45 -1.17 -16.11
N HIS A 79 4.61 -0.64 -15.22
CA HIS A 79 5.03 0.25 -14.14
C HIS A 79 4.36 -0.17 -12.83
N LYS A 80 5.01 0.12 -11.69
CA LYS A 80 4.36 0.00 -10.38
C LYS A 80 3.70 1.32 -10.01
N VAL A 81 2.45 1.24 -9.56
CA VAL A 81 1.61 2.41 -9.27
C VAL A 81 1.17 2.48 -7.80
N ILE A 82 1.10 1.34 -7.11
CA ILE A 82 0.94 1.28 -5.64
C ILE A 82 2.06 0.43 -5.06
N VAL A 83 2.62 0.88 -3.94
CA VAL A 83 3.65 0.18 -3.18
C VAL A 83 3.22 0.07 -1.73
N VAL A 84 3.32 -1.12 -1.16
CA VAL A 84 3.09 -1.37 0.27
C VAL A 84 4.42 -1.70 0.93
N GLU A 85 4.75 -0.94 1.96
CA GLU A 85 5.76 -1.33 2.96
C GLU A 85 5.02 -1.77 4.22
N ALA A 86 5.19 -3.03 4.60
CA ALA A 86 4.46 -3.65 5.71
C ALA A 86 5.45 -4.22 6.74
N LYS A 87 5.24 -3.87 8.01
CA LYS A 87 5.96 -4.41 9.17
C LYS A 87 5.02 -5.13 10.14
N ALA A 88 5.55 -6.12 10.85
CA ALA A 88 4.88 -6.73 12.00
C ALA A 88 4.61 -5.70 13.12
N PHE A 89 3.75 -6.08 14.07
CA PHE A 89 3.59 -5.32 15.30
C PHE A 89 4.96 -5.15 16.01
N PRO A 90 5.22 -4.00 16.66
CA PRO A 90 6.41 -3.87 17.49
C PRO A 90 6.33 -4.85 18.67
N HIS A 91 7.50 -5.22 19.19
CA HIS A 91 7.59 -6.01 20.41
C HIS A 91 6.93 -5.24 21.57
N ASN A 92 6.15 -5.94 22.41
CA ASN A 92 5.39 -5.36 23.52
C ASN A 92 4.33 -4.33 23.07
N THR A 93 3.49 -4.72 22.13
CA THR A 93 2.38 -3.89 21.66
C THR A 93 1.30 -3.74 22.73
N ASP A 94 1.29 -2.59 23.41
CA ASP A 94 0.27 -2.15 24.35
C ASP A 94 -0.79 -1.27 23.66
N ASN A 95 -1.88 -0.95 24.39
CA ASN A 95 -2.88 -0.02 23.88
C ASN A 95 -2.24 1.35 23.61
N GLY A 96 -2.38 1.84 22.37
CA GLY A 96 -1.81 3.12 21.95
C GLY A 96 -0.35 3.06 21.52
N TRP A 97 0.24 1.86 21.33
CA TRP A 97 1.62 1.66 20.83
C TRP A 97 1.96 2.55 19.62
N PHE A 98 0.98 2.75 18.73
CA PHE A 98 1.10 3.49 17.49
C PHE A 98 1.44 4.98 17.68
N ASN A 99 1.16 5.55 18.85
CA ASN A 99 1.54 6.92 19.21
C ASN A 99 3.04 7.07 19.50
N ARG A 100 3.72 5.96 19.82
CA ARG A 100 5.15 5.94 20.17
C ARG A 100 6.01 5.26 19.10
N TYR A 101 5.37 4.59 18.14
CA TYR A 101 6.06 3.91 17.06
C TYR A 101 6.80 4.92 16.15
N PRO A 102 8.09 4.68 15.82
CA PRO A 102 8.89 5.57 14.98
C PRO A 102 8.54 5.39 13.49
N TRP A 103 7.41 5.95 13.07
CA TRP A 103 6.91 5.86 11.68
C TRP A 103 7.91 6.32 10.60
N THR A 104 8.87 7.18 10.95
CA THR A 104 9.88 7.71 10.03
C THR A 104 10.72 6.63 9.36
N GLU A 105 10.93 5.48 10.01
CA GLU A 105 11.69 4.36 9.44
C GLU A 105 10.93 3.72 8.27
N VAL A 106 9.70 3.28 8.51
CA VAL A 106 8.82 2.66 7.50
C VAL A 106 8.50 3.65 6.37
N GLU A 107 8.31 4.93 6.70
CA GLU A 107 8.13 5.99 5.70
C GLU A 107 9.40 6.19 4.84
N GLY A 108 10.57 6.11 5.45
CA GLY A 108 11.86 6.21 4.77
C GLY A 108 12.11 5.04 3.82
N GLU A 109 11.82 3.81 4.25
CA GLU A 109 11.89 2.61 3.40
C GLU A 109 10.90 2.69 2.24
N LEU A 110 9.64 3.05 2.52
CA LEU A 110 8.62 3.25 1.49
C LEU A 110 9.08 4.28 0.45
N LYS A 111 9.64 5.42 0.89
CA LYS A 111 10.18 6.45 0.00
C LYS A 111 11.30 5.88 -0.86
N PHE A 112 12.26 5.21 -0.24
CA PHE A 112 13.40 4.61 -0.91
C PHE A 112 12.96 3.64 -2.01
N TYR A 113 12.00 2.75 -1.73
CA TYR A 113 11.49 1.81 -2.73
C TYR A 113 10.75 2.50 -3.87
N MET A 114 9.91 3.49 -3.58
CA MET A 114 9.21 4.25 -4.61
C MET A 114 10.18 5.04 -5.51
N GLU A 115 11.27 5.59 -4.96
CA GLU A 115 12.36 6.22 -5.73
C GLU A 115 13.08 5.21 -6.62
N LYS A 116 13.42 4.04 -6.08
CA LYS A 116 14.07 2.97 -6.84
C LYS A 116 13.20 2.46 -7.98
N ILE A 117 11.89 2.34 -7.77
CA ILE A 117 10.94 1.99 -8.82
C ILE A 117 10.96 3.06 -9.91
N ARG A 118 10.92 4.34 -9.56
CA ARG A 118 10.98 5.43 -10.56
C ARG A 118 12.27 5.44 -11.36
N GLN A 119 13.39 5.13 -10.73
CA GLN A 119 14.68 5.03 -11.41
C GLN A 119 14.70 3.89 -12.44
N ASN A 120 14.07 2.76 -12.13
CA ASN A 120 14.10 1.56 -12.99
C ASN A 120 12.97 1.50 -14.03
N PHE A 121 11.77 1.95 -13.67
CA PHE A 121 10.57 1.87 -14.50
C PHE A 121 10.14 3.24 -15.04
N GLY A 122 10.87 4.31 -14.72
CA GLY A 122 10.58 5.66 -15.18
C GLY A 122 9.54 6.41 -14.32
N ASN A 123 9.57 7.73 -14.42
CA ASN A 123 8.64 8.63 -13.73
C ASN A 123 7.48 9.03 -14.66
N VAL A 124 6.58 8.07 -14.92
CA VAL A 124 5.47 8.26 -15.87
C VAL A 124 4.15 8.64 -15.21
N GLN A 125 4.03 8.45 -13.90
CA GLN A 125 2.80 8.69 -13.13
C GLN A 125 3.08 8.90 -11.64
N THR A 126 2.12 9.52 -10.96
CA THR A 126 2.04 9.55 -9.50
C THR A 126 1.91 8.13 -8.98
N MET A 127 2.78 7.80 -8.03
CA MET A 127 2.74 6.52 -7.32
C MET A 127 2.09 6.72 -5.95
N TYR A 128 1.33 5.74 -5.51
CA TYR A 128 0.75 5.71 -4.16
C TYR A 128 1.57 4.79 -3.27
N GLY A 129 1.74 5.20 -2.02
CA GLY A 129 2.45 4.44 -1.00
C GLY A 129 1.54 4.09 0.16
N ILE A 130 1.69 2.90 0.70
CA ILE A 130 0.98 2.43 1.89
C ILE A 130 2.04 1.98 2.89
N ALA A 131 2.13 2.68 4.03
CA ALA A 131 2.97 2.27 5.14
C ALA A 131 2.08 1.59 6.17
N ALA A 132 2.27 0.29 6.38
CA ALA A 132 1.48 -0.53 7.29
C ALA A 132 2.35 -1.14 8.38
N VAL A 133 1.88 -1.05 9.62
CA VAL A 133 2.54 -1.66 10.78
C VAL A 133 1.46 -2.32 11.62
N GLY A 134 1.47 -3.65 11.67
CA GLY A 134 0.38 -4.40 12.29
C GLY A 134 -0.97 -4.08 11.63
N ASP A 135 -1.88 -3.54 12.44
CA ASP A 135 -3.22 -3.10 12.03
C ASP A 135 -3.33 -1.60 11.71
N MET A 136 -2.24 -0.84 11.84
CA MET A 136 -2.23 0.59 11.61
C MET A 136 -1.62 0.93 10.24
N VAL A 137 -2.18 1.92 9.55
CA VAL A 137 -1.78 2.28 8.19
C VAL A 137 -1.80 3.79 7.94
N ARG A 138 -0.85 4.25 7.11
CA ARG A 138 -0.83 5.58 6.50
C ARG A 138 -0.74 5.48 4.98
N PHE A 139 -1.40 6.41 4.29
CA PHE A 139 -1.44 6.49 2.84
C PHE A 139 -0.69 7.74 2.34
N TYR A 140 0.13 7.54 1.31
CA TYR A 140 0.96 8.56 0.70
C TYR A 140 0.79 8.59 -0.80
N ARG A 141 1.25 9.69 -1.40
CA ARG A 141 1.50 9.82 -2.82
C ARG A 141 2.87 10.44 -3.05
N MET A 142 3.51 10.01 -4.13
CA MET A 142 4.70 10.62 -4.69
C MET A 142 4.32 11.13 -6.07
N ASN A 143 4.18 12.45 -6.24
CA ASN A 143 3.72 13.05 -7.51
C ASN A 143 4.77 12.85 -8.61
N SER A 144 4.33 12.70 -9.85
CA SER A 144 5.21 12.59 -11.03
C SER A 144 5.71 13.95 -11.52
N GLN A 145 4.87 14.99 -11.49
CA GLN A 145 5.26 16.34 -11.87
C GLN A 145 5.58 17.18 -10.63
N ASN A 146 6.45 18.19 -10.80
CA ASN A 146 6.77 19.19 -9.78
C ASN A 146 7.20 18.64 -8.41
N ASN A 147 7.82 17.45 -8.38
CA ASN A 147 8.34 16.83 -7.16
C ASN A 147 9.84 16.51 -7.28
N PRO A 148 10.73 17.51 -7.40
CA PRO A 148 12.17 17.32 -7.59
C PRO A 148 12.84 16.58 -6.41
N GLY A 149 12.22 16.58 -5.23
CA GLY A 149 12.71 15.86 -4.06
C GLY A 149 12.10 14.47 -3.86
N HIS A 150 11.25 14.01 -4.78
CA HIS A 150 10.48 12.76 -4.65
C HIS A 150 9.79 12.65 -3.28
N ALA A 151 9.30 13.76 -2.76
CA ALA A 151 8.68 13.84 -1.44
C ALA A 151 7.46 12.91 -1.39
N LEU A 152 7.38 12.12 -0.32
CA LEU A 152 6.13 11.49 0.08
C LEU A 152 5.24 12.54 0.71
N THR A 153 4.07 12.73 0.11
CA THR A 153 3.03 13.58 0.68
C THR A 153 1.89 12.70 1.16
N PRO A 154 1.29 12.98 2.33
CA PRO A 154 0.05 12.34 2.72
C PRO A 154 -1.00 12.34 1.62
N PHE A 155 -1.66 11.20 1.41
CA PHE A 155 -2.78 11.11 0.47
C PHE A 155 -4.00 11.90 0.96
N THR A 156 -4.27 11.83 2.26
CA THR A 156 -5.26 12.65 2.96
C THR A 156 -4.60 13.89 3.55
N SER A 157 -5.33 15.01 3.67
CA SER A 157 -4.83 16.31 4.16
C SER A 157 -4.15 16.30 5.53
N ALA A 158 -4.30 15.24 6.33
CA ALA A 158 -3.74 15.15 7.68
C ALA A 158 -2.68 14.06 7.88
N GLY A 159 -2.29 13.29 6.85
CA GLY A 159 -1.45 12.09 7.08
C GLY A 159 -2.08 11.14 8.10
N GLN A 160 -3.41 11.02 8.02
CA GLN A 160 -4.21 10.36 9.03
C GLN A 160 -3.74 8.93 9.21
N LEU A 161 -3.46 8.59 10.46
CA LEU A 161 -3.21 7.22 10.86
C LEU A 161 -4.56 6.50 11.00
N LEU A 162 -4.72 5.38 10.29
CA LEU A 162 -5.96 4.63 10.21
C LEU A 162 -5.74 3.21 10.74
N ASN A 163 -6.75 2.63 11.35
CA ASN A 163 -6.75 1.23 11.76
C ASN A 163 -7.56 0.39 10.75
N VAL A 164 -6.99 -0.71 10.26
CA VAL A 164 -7.61 -1.58 9.24
C VAL A 164 -8.89 -2.28 9.72
N HIS A 165 -9.14 -2.31 11.03
CA HIS A 165 -10.39 -2.82 11.60
C HIS A 165 -11.44 -1.72 11.70
N THR A 166 -11.10 -0.59 12.34
CA THR A 166 -12.11 0.42 12.73
C THR A 166 -12.34 1.50 11.69
N ASP A 167 -11.34 1.81 10.85
CA ASP A 167 -11.41 2.87 9.84
C ASP A 167 -11.68 2.32 8.43
N ALA A 168 -12.27 1.13 8.35
CA ALA A 168 -12.41 0.38 7.12
C ALA A 168 -13.15 1.16 6.02
N VAL A 169 -14.18 1.94 6.38
CA VAL A 169 -14.93 2.81 5.45
C VAL A 169 -14.03 3.89 4.83
N THR A 170 -13.18 4.53 5.64
CA THR A 170 -12.23 5.55 5.18
C THR A 170 -11.19 4.94 4.25
N ILE A 171 -10.64 3.78 4.63
CA ILE A 171 -9.69 3.03 3.81
C ILE A 171 -10.31 2.64 2.46
N HIS A 172 -11.57 2.18 2.48
CA HIS A 172 -12.31 1.89 1.25
C HIS A 172 -12.47 3.11 0.35
N ALA A 173 -12.82 4.28 0.89
CA ALA A 173 -12.91 5.51 0.12
C ALA A 173 -11.56 5.92 -0.50
N ILE A 174 -10.46 5.75 0.24
CA ILE A 174 -9.10 6.02 -0.24
C ILE A 174 -8.74 5.08 -1.41
N LEU A 175 -8.88 3.76 -1.22
CA LEU A 175 -8.54 2.76 -2.23
C LEU A 175 -9.42 2.89 -3.48
N THR A 176 -10.69 3.23 -3.29
CA THR A 176 -11.64 3.56 -4.37
C THR A 176 -11.17 4.82 -5.11
N THR A 177 -10.77 5.88 -4.41
CA THR A 177 -10.24 7.09 -5.07
C THR A 177 -8.96 6.79 -5.86
N MET A 178 -8.00 6.06 -5.29
CA MET A 178 -6.77 5.64 -5.98
C MET A 178 -7.09 4.83 -7.24
N SER A 179 -7.96 3.83 -7.10
CA SER A 179 -8.41 2.98 -8.22
C SER A 179 -9.07 3.80 -9.34
N ALA A 180 -9.85 4.83 -9.00
CA ALA A 180 -10.52 5.68 -9.98
C ALA A 180 -9.48 6.54 -10.73
N GLN A 181 -8.56 7.15 -9.99
CA GLN A 181 -7.49 7.99 -10.56
C GLN A 181 -6.57 7.18 -11.49
N ILE A 182 -6.19 5.98 -11.09
CA ILE A 182 -5.35 5.07 -11.90
C ILE A 182 -6.12 4.63 -13.14
N ARG A 183 -7.36 4.15 -13.03
CA ARG A 183 -8.11 3.66 -14.19
C ARG A 183 -8.40 4.78 -15.20
N ALA A 184 -8.70 5.98 -14.72
CA ALA A 184 -8.97 7.13 -15.57
C ALA A 184 -7.73 7.75 -16.22
N GLY A 185 -6.51 7.33 -15.86
CA GLY A 185 -5.31 7.93 -16.43
C GLY A 185 -4.97 9.32 -15.89
N ILE A 186 -5.69 9.77 -14.85
CA ILE A 186 -5.54 11.14 -14.33
C ILE A 186 -4.46 11.21 -13.25
N ASN A 187 -3.86 10.10 -12.83
CA ASN A 187 -2.78 10.08 -11.85
C ASN A 187 -1.41 10.54 -12.40
N THR A 188 -1.36 11.46 -13.36
CA THR A 188 -0.12 11.92 -14.03
C THR A 188 0.33 13.31 -13.56
N TYR A 189 -0.20 13.80 -12.44
CA TYR A 189 0.15 15.08 -11.82
C TYR A 189 1.54 15.10 -11.19
#